data_AF-A0A0M3K4R5-F1
#
_entry.id   AF-A0A0M3K4R5-F1
#
_cell.length_a   1.000
_cell.length_b   1.000
_cell.length_c   1.000
_cell.angle_alpha   90.00
_cell.angle_beta   90.00
_cell.angle_gamma   90.00
#
_symmetry.space_group_name_H-M   'P 1'
#
loop_
_entity.id
_entity.type
_entity.pdbx_description
1 polymer ?
#
loop_
_entity_poly.entity_id
_entity_poly.type
_entity_poly.pdbx_seq_one_letter_code
_entity_poly.pdbx_strand_id
1 'polypeptide(L)'
;MDMSNEGSGLGMKIMNQGNIKTSTTTPRLITINEPQSHYVKLNVGGALYSTTISTLVKHQSMLQAMFSGRMEVLTDNEGWVLIDRCGKHFGTILNFLRDGNVALPDCRVETMEILAEAKYYLIQVDFRTNSNEKEIECLCD
;
A
#
# COMPACT_ATOMS: atom_id res chain seq x y z
N MET A 1 -39.90 34.71 -44.45
CA MET A 1 -40.57 35.57 -43.46
C MET A 1 -39.57 35.80 -42.36
N ASP A 2 -39.44 37.06 -42.02
CA ASP A 2 -38.39 37.69 -41.24
C ASP A 2 -38.56 37.46 -39.72
N MET A 3 -37.53 37.91 -39.00
CA MET A 3 -37.24 37.84 -37.57
C MET A 3 -38.26 38.53 -36.64
N SER A 4 -37.96 38.42 -35.33
CA SER A 4 -38.51 39.11 -34.12
C SER A 4 -39.62 38.31 -33.39
N ASN A 5 -39.72 38.23 -32.05
CA ASN A 5 -39.21 39.10 -31.00
C ASN A 5 -39.48 38.48 -29.59
N GLU A 6 -38.72 38.97 -28.61
CA GLU A 6 -38.98 39.13 -27.15
C GLU A 6 -38.96 37.93 -26.21
N GLY A 7 -37.98 38.00 -25.30
CA GLY A 7 -38.00 37.28 -24.04
C GLY A 7 -38.86 37.97 -22.98
N SER A 8 -39.17 37.21 -21.94
CA SER A 8 -39.42 37.75 -20.60
C SER A 8 -38.84 36.77 -19.60
N GLY A 9 -37.89 37.25 -18.81
CA GLY A 9 -37.28 36.50 -17.73
C GLY A 9 -38.09 36.60 -16.46
N LEU A 10 -37.97 35.59 -15.61
CA LEU A 10 -37.98 35.74 -14.16
C LEU A 10 -36.79 34.94 -13.64
N GLY A 11 -35.84 35.67 -13.05
CA GLY A 11 -34.56 35.13 -12.63
C GLY A 11 -34.60 34.46 -11.25
N MET A 12 -33.61 33.60 -11.04
CA MET A 12 -32.91 33.55 -9.76
C MET A 12 -31.42 33.64 -10.03
N LYS A 13 -30.80 34.72 -9.55
CA LYS A 13 -29.34 34.86 -9.43
C LYS A 13 -28.86 33.92 -8.34
N ILE A 14 -27.97 32.98 -8.66
CA ILE A 14 -26.98 32.48 -7.70
C ILE A 14 -25.63 32.41 -8.42
N MET A 15 -24.69 33.26 -7.98
CA MET A 15 -23.26 33.05 -8.21
C MET A 15 -22.81 31.91 -7.30
N ASN A 16 -22.00 30.97 -7.79
CA ASN A 16 -20.61 30.82 -7.37
C ASN A 16 -20.05 29.40 -7.67
N GLN A 17 -18.89 29.40 -8.30
CA GLN A 17 -17.76 28.46 -8.24
C GLN A 17 -18.00 27.00 -7.78
N GLY A 18 -17.65 26.08 -8.67
CA GLY A 18 -17.39 24.68 -8.35
C GLY A 18 -17.00 23.90 -9.59
N ASN A 19 -15.78 24.13 -10.09
CA ASN A 19 -15.19 23.26 -11.11
C ASN A 19 -14.98 21.88 -10.46
N ILE A 20 -15.89 20.94 -10.70
CA ILE A 20 -15.65 19.53 -10.36
C ILE A 20 -14.60 19.04 -11.35
N LYS A 21 -13.33 19.26 -11.02
CA LYS A 21 -12.22 18.58 -11.69
C LYS A 21 -12.23 17.15 -11.19
N THR A 22 -12.80 16.25 -11.97
CA THR A 22 -12.54 14.82 -11.84
C THR A 22 -11.05 14.59 -12.14
N SER A 23 -10.23 14.64 -11.09
CA SER A 23 -8.78 14.41 -11.17
C SER A 23 -8.51 12.92 -11.34
N THR A 24 -8.60 12.44 -12.58
CA THR A 24 -7.99 11.17 -12.99
C THR A 24 -6.49 11.27 -12.73
N THR A 25 -6.06 10.75 -11.58
CA THR A 25 -4.72 10.96 -11.04
C THR A 25 -3.81 9.84 -11.52
N THR A 26 -2.88 10.17 -12.41
CA THR A 26 -1.82 9.26 -12.82
C THR A 26 -0.83 9.08 -11.65
N PRO A 27 -0.48 7.83 -11.28
CA PRO A 27 0.54 7.61 -10.26
C PRO A 27 1.89 8.14 -10.73
N ARG A 28 2.62 8.79 -9.82
CA ARG A 28 3.98 9.27 -10.03
C ARG A 28 4.99 8.20 -9.68
N LEU A 29 6.16 8.28 -10.29
CA LEU A 29 7.24 7.32 -10.15
C LEU A 29 8.39 8.01 -9.41
N ILE A 30 8.85 7.46 -8.29
CA ILE A 30 9.91 8.08 -7.46
C ILE A 30 11.03 7.12 -7.11
N THR A 31 12.25 7.65 -6.98
CA THR A 31 13.43 6.95 -6.43
C THR A 31 13.63 7.38 -4.97
N ILE A 32 13.72 6.42 -4.05
CA ILE A 32 13.80 6.68 -2.60
C ILE A 32 15.28 6.74 -2.19
N ASN A 33 15.92 7.92 -2.26
CA ASN A 33 17.36 8.09 -1.99
C ASN A 33 17.72 9.19 -0.96
N GLU A 34 16.78 9.76 -0.19
CA GLU A 34 17.07 10.89 0.72
C GLU A 34 17.05 10.52 2.22
N PRO A 35 18.05 10.94 3.04
CA PRO A 35 18.29 10.39 4.37
C PRO A 35 17.57 11.10 5.54
N GLN A 36 16.44 11.81 5.36
CA GLN A 36 15.84 12.61 6.46
C GLN A 36 14.33 12.45 6.74
N SER A 37 13.69 11.40 6.23
CA SER A 37 12.44 10.88 6.83
C SER A 37 12.49 9.37 6.81
N HIS A 38 12.74 8.77 7.98
CA HIS A 38 12.87 7.32 8.15
C HIS A 38 11.62 6.55 7.73
N TYR A 39 10.46 7.23 7.63
CA TYR A 39 9.15 6.62 7.40
C TYR A 39 8.65 6.78 5.96
N VAL A 40 8.06 5.71 5.46
CA VAL A 40 7.40 5.56 4.17
C VAL A 40 5.91 5.28 4.42
N LYS A 41 5.06 5.90 3.60
CA LYS A 41 3.62 5.67 3.56
C LYS A 41 3.28 4.60 2.51
N LEU A 42 2.50 3.59 2.88
CA LEU A 42 2.10 2.48 2.03
C LEU A 42 0.57 2.39 1.99
N ASN A 43 0.00 2.32 0.79
CA ASN A 43 -1.40 2.04 0.56
C ASN A 43 -1.52 0.68 -0.13
N VAL A 44 -1.93 -0.32 0.63
CA VAL A 44 -2.04 -1.73 0.20
C VAL A 44 -3.50 -2.06 -0.04
N GLY A 45 -3.96 -1.89 -1.28
CA GLY A 45 -5.36 -2.13 -1.67
C GLY A 45 -6.38 -1.37 -0.83
N GLY A 46 -6.04 -0.14 -0.40
CA GLY A 46 -6.88 0.71 0.45
C GLY A 46 -6.53 0.66 1.94
N ALA A 47 -5.69 -0.26 2.40
CA ALA A 47 -5.20 -0.29 3.77
C ALA A 47 -3.94 0.57 3.92
N LEU A 48 -3.97 1.52 4.84
CA LEU A 48 -2.92 2.53 5.01
C LEU A 48 -1.95 2.11 6.11
N TYR A 49 -0.66 2.10 5.78
CA TYR A 49 0.43 1.80 6.71
C TYR A 49 1.52 2.85 6.65
N SER A 50 2.22 3.02 7.77
CA SER A 50 3.45 3.80 7.83
C SER A 50 4.52 2.96 8.53
N THR A 51 5.69 2.85 7.91
CA THR A 51 6.82 2.10 8.48
C THR A 51 8.13 2.66 7.99
N THR A 52 9.26 2.10 8.42
CA THR A 52 10.57 2.61 8.01
C THR A 52 11.15 1.88 6.82
N ILE A 53 12.01 2.55 6.05
CA ILE A 53 12.77 1.89 4.98
C ILE A 53 13.57 0.72 5.56
N SER A 54 14.21 0.91 6.73
CA SER A 54 15.00 -0.13 7.38
C SER A 54 14.18 -1.38 7.69
N THR A 55 12.92 -1.24 8.09
CA THR A 55 11.98 -2.38 8.22
C THR A 55 11.76 -3.08 6.88
N LEU A 56 11.44 -2.32 5.81
CA LEU A 56 11.11 -2.88 4.50
C LEU A 56 12.29 -3.59 3.82
N VAL A 57 13.52 -3.18 4.11
CA VAL A 57 14.74 -3.76 3.53
C VAL A 57 15.46 -4.76 4.43
N LYS A 58 14.97 -4.99 5.67
CA LYS A 58 15.63 -5.84 6.67
C LYS A 58 15.78 -7.30 6.21
N HIS A 59 14.77 -7.83 5.54
CA HIS A 59 14.69 -9.23 5.13
C HIS A 59 14.58 -9.35 3.61
N GLN A 60 15.16 -10.42 3.04
CA GLN A 60 15.03 -10.69 1.61
C GLN A 60 13.55 -10.90 1.25
N SER A 61 13.04 -10.00 0.42
CA SER A 61 11.62 -9.96 0.03
C SER A 61 11.45 -9.07 -1.20
N MET A 62 10.26 -9.15 -1.82
CA MET A 62 9.83 -8.19 -2.84
C MET A 62 9.91 -6.74 -2.34
N LEU A 63 9.53 -6.51 -1.08
CA LEU A 63 9.55 -5.18 -0.48
C LEU A 63 10.99 -4.66 -0.33
N GLN A 64 11.94 -5.50 0.04
CA GLN A 64 13.35 -5.11 0.02
C GLN A 64 13.77 -4.66 -1.38
N ALA A 65 13.39 -5.39 -2.43
CA ALA A 65 13.72 -5.00 -3.81
C ALA A 65 13.12 -3.64 -4.18
N MET A 66 11.81 -3.44 -3.90
CA MET A 66 11.11 -2.17 -4.15
C MET A 66 11.75 -0.98 -3.42
N PHE A 67 12.18 -1.18 -2.18
CA PHE A 67 12.70 -0.13 -1.31
C PHE A 67 14.23 -0.08 -1.21
N SER A 68 14.93 -0.86 -2.04
CA SER A 68 16.41 -0.86 -2.12
C SER A 68 17.02 0.35 -2.82
N GLY A 69 16.17 1.26 -3.35
CA GLY A 69 16.59 2.37 -4.19
C GLY A 69 16.92 1.99 -5.64
N ARG A 70 16.74 0.71 -6.02
CA ARG A 70 17.03 0.19 -7.38
C ARG A 70 15.80 0.09 -8.28
N MET A 71 14.61 0.22 -7.71
CA MET A 71 13.34 0.15 -8.42
C MET A 71 12.57 1.42 -8.19
N GLU A 72 11.88 1.87 -9.22
CA GLU A 72 10.94 2.97 -9.07
C GLU A 72 9.60 2.44 -8.55
N VAL A 73 9.01 3.16 -7.58
CA VAL A 73 7.73 2.79 -6.98
C VAL A 73 6.63 3.76 -7.40
N LEU A 74 5.42 3.23 -7.60
CA LEU A 74 4.24 4.04 -7.89
C LEU A 74 3.77 4.74 -6.62
N THR A 75 3.58 6.05 -6.68
CA THR A 75 3.01 6.86 -5.60
C THR A 75 1.82 7.69 -6.07
N ASP A 76 0.88 7.94 -5.19
CA ASP A 76 -0.14 8.97 -5.43
C ASP A 76 0.37 10.40 -5.19
N ASN A 77 -0.53 11.38 -5.29
CA ASN A 77 -0.21 12.79 -5.08
C ASN A 77 0.13 13.14 -3.62
N GLU A 78 -0.22 12.30 -2.66
CA GLU A 78 0.06 12.49 -1.23
C GLU A 78 1.34 11.75 -0.78
N GLY A 79 1.99 11.05 -1.71
CA GLY A 79 3.22 10.29 -1.49
C GLY A 79 3.00 8.90 -0.92
N TRP A 80 1.78 8.33 -1.03
CA TRP A 80 1.56 6.93 -0.67
C TRP A 80 2.09 6.02 -1.75
N VAL A 81 3.00 5.10 -1.39
CA VAL A 81 3.40 4.01 -2.28
C VAL A 81 2.23 3.05 -2.44
N LEU A 82 1.82 2.82 -3.67
CA LEU A 82 0.64 2.01 -4.00
C LEU A 82 1.07 0.56 -4.24
N ILE A 83 0.45 -0.37 -3.50
CA ILE A 83 0.62 -1.80 -3.68
C ILE A 83 -0.75 -2.38 -4.07
N ASP A 84 -0.82 -2.96 -5.27
CA ASP A 84 -2.02 -3.62 -5.79
C ASP A 84 -2.19 -5.02 -5.18
N ARG A 85 -2.45 -5.02 -3.86
CA ARG A 85 -2.65 -6.23 -3.07
C ARG A 85 -3.64 -6.00 -1.94
N CYS A 86 -4.29 -7.07 -1.47
CA CYS A 86 -5.21 -6.96 -0.34
C CYS A 86 -4.46 -6.62 0.95
N GLY A 87 -4.85 -5.52 1.60
CA GLY A 87 -4.21 -5.06 2.82
C GLY A 87 -4.55 -5.84 4.10
N LYS A 88 -5.54 -6.75 4.07
CA LYS A 88 -6.08 -7.45 5.26
C LYS A 88 -4.98 -8.01 6.18
N HIS A 89 -3.98 -8.68 5.61
CA HIS A 89 -2.91 -9.36 6.34
C HIS A 89 -1.56 -8.64 6.30
N PHE A 90 -1.51 -7.44 5.71
CA PHE A 90 -0.25 -6.73 5.55
C PHE A 90 0.36 -6.29 6.89
N GLY A 91 -0.47 -6.08 7.92
CA GLY A 91 0.02 -5.84 9.28
C GLY A 91 0.88 -6.99 9.81
N THR A 92 0.46 -8.24 9.58
CA THR A 92 1.21 -9.45 9.96
C THR A 92 2.52 -9.55 9.18
N ILE A 93 2.50 -9.24 7.88
CA ILE A 93 3.70 -9.16 7.04
C ILE A 93 4.68 -8.10 7.58
N LEU A 94 4.19 -6.92 7.95
CA LEU A 94 5.05 -5.88 8.55
C LEU A 94 5.64 -6.29 9.89
N ASN A 95 4.88 -7.01 10.73
CA ASN A 95 5.41 -7.50 12.00
C ASN A 95 6.53 -8.52 11.78
N PHE A 96 6.34 -9.46 10.84
CA PHE A 96 7.42 -10.35 10.43
C PHE A 96 8.68 -9.58 9.99
N LEU A 97 8.52 -8.53 9.18
CA LEU A 97 9.66 -7.72 8.73
C LEU A 97 10.34 -6.91 9.86
N ARG A 98 9.65 -6.68 10.98
CA ARG A 98 10.22 -6.00 12.15
C ARG A 98 10.99 -6.98 13.02
N ASP A 99 10.37 -8.11 13.32
CA ASP A 99 10.82 -9.00 14.40
C ASP A 99 11.64 -10.17 13.85
N GLY A 100 11.47 -10.52 12.57
CA GLY A 100 12.06 -11.68 11.92
C GLY A 100 11.25 -12.97 12.13
N ASN A 101 10.19 -12.91 12.93
CA ASN A 101 9.20 -13.97 13.08
C ASN A 101 7.80 -13.40 13.29
N VAL A 102 6.78 -14.25 13.14
CA VAL A 102 5.40 -13.91 13.52
C VAL A 102 4.59 -15.16 13.83
N ALA A 103 3.83 -15.11 14.93
CA ALA A 103 2.89 -16.16 15.29
C ALA A 103 1.70 -16.19 14.31
N LEU A 104 1.30 -17.39 13.89
CA LEU A 104 0.14 -17.59 13.03
C LEU A 104 -1.12 -17.86 13.87
N PRO A 105 -2.29 -17.38 13.43
CA PRO A 105 -3.54 -17.63 14.14
C PRO A 105 -3.96 -19.11 14.04
N ASP A 106 -4.65 -19.62 15.06
CA ASP A 106 -5.17 -21.00 15.05
C ASP A 106 -6.18 -21.26 13.92
N CYS A 107 -6.83 -20.20 13.43
CA CYS A 107 -7.76 -20.27 12.31
C CYS A 107 -7.03 -20.69 11.03
N ARG A 108 -7.34 -21.91 10.55
CA ARG A 108 -6.71 -22.48 9.35
C ARG A 108 -6.90 -21.60 8.11
N VAL A 109 -8.09 -21.02 7.94
CA VAL A 109 -8.40 -20.16 6.78
C VAL A 109 -7.53 -18.91 6.83
N GLU A 110 -7.48 -18.24 7.98
CA GLU A 110 -6.69 -17.03 8.16
C GLU A 110 -5.19 -17.29 8.00
N THR A 111 -4.68 -18.40 8.55
CA THR A 111 -3.31 -18.85 8.33
C THR A 111 -3.00 -19.01 6.84
N MET A 112 -3.87 -19.68 6.07
CA MET A 112 -3.64 -19.86 4.64
C MET A 112 -3.64 -18.53 3.87
N GLU A 113 -4.48 -17.58 4.28
CA GLU A 113 -4.49 -16.24 3.70
C GLU A 113 -3.16 -15.49 3.99
N ILE A 114 -2.66 -15.54 5.24
CA ILE A 114 -1.37 -14.94 5.61
C ILE A 114 -0.22 -15.57 4.80
N LEU A 115 -0.21 -16.90 4.69
CA LEU A 115 0.81 -17.62 3.91
C LEU A 115 0.76 -17.28 2.41
N ALA A 116 -0.44 -17.05 1.85
CA ALA A 116 -0.57 -16.60 0.48
C ALA A 116 0.04 -15.20 0.27
N GLU A 117 -0.12 -14.29 1.25
CA GLU A 117 0.51 -12.98 1.20
C GLU A 117 2.03 -13.04 1.42
N ALA A 118 2.51 -13.86 2.36
CA ALA A 118 3.95 -14.09 2.54
C ALA A 118 4.60 -14.58 1.24
N LYS A 119 3.94 -15.52 0.54
CA LYS A 119 4.36 -15.96 -0.78
C LYS A 119 4.34 -14.85 -1.83
N TYR A 120 3.31 -13.99 -1.85
CA TYR A 120 3.24 -12.86 -2.77
C TYR A 120 4.43 -11.90 -2.57
N TYR A 121 4.75 -11.55 -1.33
CA TYR A 121 5.90 -10.68 -1.01
C TYR A 121 7.25 -11.39 -1.08
N LEU A 122 7.31 -12.64 -1.57
CA LEU A 122 8.51 -13.45 -1.69
C LEU A 122 9.26 -13.60 -0.35
N ILE A 123 8.51 -13.66 0.74
CA ILE A 123 9.05 -13.96 2.07
C ILE A 123 9.26 -15.47 2.16
N GLN A 124 10.47 -15.87 2.52
CA GLN A 124 10.78 -17.27 2.77
C GLN A 124 10.15 -17.69 4.09
N VAL A 125 9.32 -18.73 4.06
CA VAL A 125 8.64 -19.27 5.24
C VAL A 125 9.24 -20.63 5.56
N ASP A 126 9.82 -20.77 6.75
CA ASP A 126 10.16 -22.07 7.32
C ASP A 126 9.09 -22.48 8.35
N PHE A 127 8.69 -23.75 8.32
CA PHE A 127 7.76 -24.32 9.28
C PHE A 127 8.54 -25.18 10.28
N ARG A 128 9.00 -24.57 11.37
CA ARG A 128 9.50 -25.36 12.50
C ARG A 128 8.33 -25.76 13.38
N THR A 129 7.85 -26.98 13.20
CA THR A 129 6.84 -27.56 14.09
C THR A 129 7.49 -27.95 15.41
N ASN A 130 7.67 -27.00 16.34
CA ASN A 130 7.98 -27.32 17.73
C ASN A 130 6.67 -27.56 18.48
N SER A 131 6.11 -28.76 18.32
CA SER A 131 5.02 -29.41 19.07
C SER A 131 3.78 -28.64 19.57
N ASN A 132 3.66 -27.31 19.55
CA ASN A 132 2.49 -26.53 20.01
C ASN A 132 2.31 -25.15 19.35
N GLU A 133 3.25 -24.61 18.57
CA GLU A 133 3.13 -23.26 17.98
C GLU A 133 3.44 -23.27 16.45
N LYS A 134 2.68 -22.47 15.69
CA LYS A 134 2.89 -22.27 14.24
C LYS A 134 3.42 -20.86 14.02
N GLU A 135 4.71 -20.73 13.73
CA GLU A 135 5.32 -19.43 13.46
C GLU A 135 5.93 -19.42 12.05
N ILE A 136 6.01 -18.23 11.46
CA ILE A 136 6.89 -17.95 10.33
C ILE A 136 8.18 -17.39 10.93
N GLU A 137 9.34 -17.97 10.61
CA GLU A 137 10.66 -17.41 10.97
C GLU A 137 11.48 -17.10 9.71
N CYS A 138 12.34 -16.09 9.79
CA CYS A 138 13.29 -15.72 8.74
C CYS A 138 14.42 -16.75 8.64
N LEU A 139 14.77 -17.14 7.42
CA LEU A 139 15.99 -17.90 7.16
C LEU A 139 17.16 -16.93 7.03
N CYS A 140 18.00 -16.89 8.05
CA CYS A 140 19.34 -16.31 7.96
C CYS A 140 20.34 -17.47 7.92
N ASP A 141 20.95 -17.70 6.76
CA ASP A 141 22.26 -18.35 6.67
C ASP A 141 23.37 -17.35 7.06
#